data_AF-A0AA85IZF4-F1
#
_entry.id   AF-A0AA85IZF4-F1
#
_cell.length_a   1.000
_cell.length_b   1.000
_cell.length_c   1.000
_cell.angle_alpha   90.00
_cell.angle_beta   90.00
_cell.angle_gamma   90.00
#
_symmetry.space_group_name_H-M   'P 1'
#
loop_
_entity.id
_entity.type
_entity.pdbx_description
1 polymer ?
#
loop_
_entity_poly.entity_id
_entity_poly.type
_entity_poly.pdbx_seq_one_letter_code
_entity_poly.pdbx_strand_id
1 'polypeptide(L)'
;MRKVIFPLFDYTDVVIADQCPFNPKYDIYAVHEQMKNKISDYDWECQMCGKRFYTEKSFDSHIGNRHKINAYSQSRTICLASYCPLLRCSVLKPDFAYGNQMFWDEALCETGSFSDISKQCEVKTSTLQKFLTAFILTVGLFTYYSVIFMRLSLSFCRLRVSSLSIPHRRRTIARSD
;
A
#
# COMPACT_ATOMS: atom_id res chain seq x y z
N MET A 1 4.48 -4.58 18.02
CA MET A 1 4.62 -5.60 16.94
C MET A 1 6.00 -6.23 16.84
N ARG A 2 7.10 -5.53 16.51
CA ARG A 2 8.43 -6.19 16.37
C ARG A 2 8.83 -7.04 17.58
N LYS A 3 8.77 -6.44 18.77
CA LYS A 3 9.10 -7.07 20.06
C LYS A 3 8.28 -8.32 20.38
N VAL A 4 7.23 -8.61 19.60
CA VAL A 4 6.37 -9.79 19.77
C VAL A 4 6.52 -10.76 18.60
N ILE A 5 6.53 -10.27 17.36
CA ILE A 5 6.57 -11.14 16.16
C ILE A 5 7.93 -11.83 16.01
N PHE A 6 9.04 -11.09 16.16
CA PHE A 6 10.36 -11.66 15.88
C PHE A 6 10.81 -12.72 16.89
N PRO A 7 10.60 -12.54 18.21
CA PRO A 7 10.93 -13.60 19.18
C PRO A 7 10.16 -14.91 18.96
N LEU A 8 8.97 -14.88 18.34
CA LEU A 8 8.23 -16.10 18.01
C LEU A 8 8.93 -16.93 16.93
N PHE A 9 9.60 -16.27 15.97
CA PHE A 9 10.38 -16.97 14.97
C PHE A 9 11.63 -17.59 15.59
N ASP A 10 12.30 -16.86 16.49
CA ASP A 10 13.46 -17.38 17.21
C ASP A 10 13.09 -18.57 18.11
N TYR A 11 11.92 -18.53 18.76
CA TYR A 11 11.43 -19.63 19.58
C TYR A 11 11.08 -20.89 18.77
N THR A 12 10.56 -20.71 17.56
CA THR A 12 10.11 -21.83 16.72
C THR A 12 11.22 -22.41 15.83
N ASP A 13 12.41 -21.80 15.84
CA ASP A 13 13.58 -22.15 15.01
C ASP A 13 13.22 -22.38 13.53
N VAL A 14 12.27 -21.59 13.03
CA VAL A 14 11.79 -21.69 11.65
C VAL A 14 12.68 -20.85 10.75
N VAL A 15 13.22 -21.49 9.70
CA VAL A 15 13.91 -20.77 8.63
C VAL A 15 12.90 -19.90 7.87
N ILE A 16 12.96 -18.59 8.10
CA ILE A 16 12.08 -17.63 7.44
C ILE A 16 12.52 -17.50 5.98
N ALA A 17 11.66 -17.92 5.06
CA ALA A 17 11.91 -17.76 3.63
C ALA A 17 12.08 -16.28 3.23
N ASP A 18 12.92 -16.00 2.23
CA ASP A 18 13.14 -14.65 1.69
C ASP A 18 11.87 -14.02 1.10
N GLN A 19 10.86 -14.83 0.77
CA GLN A 19 9.56 -14.38 0.27
C GLN A 19 8.58 -13.98 1.38
N CYS A 20 8.91 -14.24 2.65
CA CYS A 20 8.04 -13.90 3.78
C CYS A 20 8.06 -12.39 4.03
N PRO A 21 6.91 -11.69 4.02
CA PRO A 21 6.85 -10.26 4.30
C PRO A 21 7.32 -9.91 5.71
N PHE A 22 7.13 -10.81 6.67
CA PHE A 22 7.52 -10.62 8.07
C PHE A 22 9.00 -10.90 8.35
N ASN A 23 9.80 -11.17 7.31
CA ASN A 23 11.23 -11.36 7.47
C ASN A 23 11.88 -10.06 8.01
N PRO A 24 12.65 -10.12 9.12
CA PRO A 24 13.31 -8.94 9.72
C PRO A 24 14.16 -8.12 8.74
N LYS A 25 14.67 -8.76 7.68
CA LYS A 25 15.42 -8.12 6.60
C LYS A 25 14.65 -6.98 5.93
N TYR A 26 13.33 -7.09 5.81
CA TYR A 26 12.51 -6.12 5.07
C TYR A 26 11.83 -5.06 5.95
N ASP A 27 11.97 -5.13 7.28
CA ASP A 27 11.35 -4.18 8.20
C ASP A 27 11.98 -2.78 8.08
N ILE A 28 11.22 -1.81 7.57
CA ILE A 28 11.71 -0.45 7.34
C ILE A 28 12.26 0.25 8.59
N TYR A 29 11.76 -0.10 9.79
CA TYR A 29 12.18 0.50 11.05
C TYR A 29 13.35 -0.26 11.68
N ALA A 30 13.89 -1.30 11.02
CA ALA A 30 14.95 -2.14 11.58
C ALA A 30 16.14 -1.29 12.05
N VAL A 31 16.58 -0.36 11.19
CA VAL A 31 17.73 0.52 11.46
C VAL A 31 17.39 1.59 12.49
N HIS A 32 16.17 2.14 12.48
CA HIS A 32 15.69 3.06 13.52
C HIS A 32 15.85 2.47 14.91
N GLU A 33 15.38 1.24 15.14
CA GLU A 33 15.50 0.62 16.47
C GLU A 33 16.94 0.20 16.80
N GLN A 34 17.79 -0.10 15.81
CA GLN A 34 19.21 -0.35 16.08
C GLN A 34 19.92 0.90 16.63
N MET A 35 19.41 2.10 16.34
CA MET A 35 19.94 3.34 16.91
C MET A 35 19.46 3.61 18.34
N LYS A 36 18.49 2.83 18.82
CA LYS A 36 17.84 3.01 20.12
C LYS A 36 18.60 2.24 21.18
N ASN A 37 19.21 2.96 22.12
CA ASN A 37 19.81 2.38 23.31
C ASN A 37 18.94 2.70 24.52
N LYS A 38 18.24 1.70 25.08
CA LYS A 38 17.46 1.87 26.31
C LYS A 38 18.36 1.55 27.50
N ILE A 39 18.78 2.59 28.22
CA ILE A 39 19.63 2.45 29.42
C ILE A 39 18.74 2.20 30.65
N SER A 40 17.60 2.90 30.74
CA SER A 40 16.61 2.77 31.80
C SER A 40 15.21 3.08 31.25
N ASP A 41 14.16 2.93 32.06
CA ASP A 41 12.77 3.23 31.66
C ASP A 41 12.59 4.69 31.22
N TYR A 42 13.37 5.59 31.83
CA TYR A 42 13.34 7.02 31.55
C TYR A 42 14.61 7.53 30.87
N ASP A 43 15.38 6.65 30.24
CA ASP A 43 16.68 7.02 29.70
C ASP A 43 16.98 6.28 28.40
N TRP A 44 16.90 7.05 27.33
CA TRP A 44 17.01 6.61 25.96
C TRP A 44 18.11 7.37 25.27
N GLU A 45 19.04 6.67 24.63
CA GLU A 45 20.18 7.28 23.97
C GLU A 45 20.18 6.96 22.46
N CYS A 46 20.47 7.97 21.65
CA CYS A 46 20.72 7.82 20.22
C CYS A 46 22.15 7.37 19.97
N GLN A 47 22.33 6.13 19.53
CA GLN A 47 23.67 5.60 19.24
C GLN A 47 24.36 6.27 18.04
N MET A 48 23.63 7.03 17.21
CA MET A 48 24.23 7.77 16.10
C MET A 48 24.88 9.09 16.54
N CYS A 49 24.31 9.78 17.53
CA CYS A 49 24.77 11.12 17.93
C CYS A 49 25.03 11.30 19.44
N GLY A 50 24.77 10.29 20.25
CA GLY A 50 24.95 10.28 21.71
C GLY A 50 23.92 11.10 22.50
N LYS A 51 22.87 11.65 21.86
CA LYS A 51 21.85 12.44 22.59
C LYS A 51 20.95 11.54 23.43
N ARG A 52 20.65 12.00 24.65
CA ARG A 52 19.79 11.31 25.61
C ARG A 52 18.41 11.96 25.69
N PHE A 53 17.41 11.13 25.99
CA PHE A 53 16.01 11.48 26.00
C PHE A 53 15.30 10.79 27.17
N TYR A 54 14.38 11.50 27.82
CA TYR A 54 13.63 10.96 28.95
C TYR A 54 12.52 10.00 28.53
N THR A 55 12.03 10.11 27.30
CA THR A 55 10.91 9.30 26.78
C THR A 55 11.23 8.74 25.39
N GLU A 56 10.77 7.53 25.12
CA GLU A 56 10.87 6.89 23.80
C GLU A 56 10.25 7.76 22.70
N LYS A 57 9.09 8.40 22.98
CA LYS A 57 8.43 9.31 22.04
C LYS A 57 9.31 10.50 21.63
N SER A 58 10.02 11.10 22.58
CA SER A 58 10.93 12.22 22.29
C SER A 58 12.15 11.77 21.48
N PHE A 59 12.64 10.55 21.75
CA PHE A 59 13.68 9.91 20.96
C PHE A 59 13.21 9.65 19.52
N ASP A 60 12.02 9.06 19.33
CA ASP A 60 11.49 8.74 18.01
C ASP A 60 11.28 10.00 17.16
N SER A 61 10.77 11.07 17.79
CA SER A 61 10.66 12.39 17.15
C SER A 61 12.03 12.96 16.76
N HIS A 62 13.05 12.78 17.60
CA HIS A 62 14.41 13.21 17.27
C HIS A 62 14.96 12.47 16.04
N ILE A 63 14.81 11.15 15.97
CA ILE A 63 15.27 10.35 14.84
C ILE A 63 14.55 10.78 13.55
N GLY A 64 13.23 10.91 13.59
CA GLY A 64 12.43 11.34 12.44
C GLY A 64 12.79 12.73 11.90
N ASN A 65 13.25 13.63 12.77
CA ASN A 65 13.60 15.00 12.40
C ASN A 65 15.07 15.19 12.01
N ARG A 66 16.00 14.51 12.69
CA ARG A 66 17.45 14.75 12.56
C ARG A 66 18.19 13.65 11.82
N HIS A 67 17.64 12.43 11.81
CA HIS A 67 18.30 11.25 11.29
C HIS A 67 17.45 10.51 10.25
N LYS A 68 16.44 11.17 9.65
CA LYS A 68 15.51 10.59 8.69
C LYS A 68 16.18 9.79 7.57
N ILE A 69 17.27 10.33 7.00
CA ILE A 69 17.96 9.72 5.86
C ILE A 69 18.62 8.39 6.26
N ASN A 70 19.15 8.31 7.48
CA ASN A 70 19.86 7.14 7.98
C ASN A 70 18.92 6.14 8.67
N ALA A 71 17.84 6.62 9.28
CA ALA A 71 16.89 5.81 10.04
C ALA A 71 16.05 4.87 9.17
N TYR A 72 15.78 5.27 7.92
CA TYR A 72 14.93 4.52 7.00
C TYR A 72 15.74 4.05 5.80
N SER A 73 16.10 2.77 5.79
CA SER A 73 16.80 2.17 4.66
C SER A 73 15.93 2.18 3.40
N GLN A 74 16.52 2.46 2.23
CA GLN A 74 15.83 2.43 0.94
C GLN A 74 15.57 1.00 0.44
N SER A 75 16.39 0.04 0.84
CA SER A 75 16.26 -1.37 0.43
C SER A 75 15.16 -2.12 1.18
N ARG A 76 14.68 -1.57 2.30
CA ARG A 76 13.61 -2.16 3.11
C ARG A 76 12.27 -1.59 2.68
N THR A 77 11.30 -2.48 2.52
CA THR A 77 10.02 -2.19 1.84
C THR A 77 8.80 -2.48 2.71
N ILE A 78 8.92 -3.28 3.77
CA ILE A 78 7.78 -3.73 4.58
C ILE A 78 7.63 -2.88 5.83
N CYS A 79 6.44 -2.30 6.00
CA CYS A 79 6.03 -1.62 7.21
C CYS A 79 5.10 -2.54 8.02
N LEU A 80 5.58 -3.04 9.16
CA LEU A 80 4.79 -3.91 10.04
C LEU A 80 3.48 -3.27 10.51
N ALA A 81 3.44 -1.94 10.66
CA ALA A 81 2.23 -1.21 11.05
C ALA A 81 1.09 -1.36 10.03
N SER A 82 1.40 -1.49 8.74
CA SER A 82 0.39 -1.70 7.69
C SER A 82 -0.30 -3.07 7.78
N TYR A 83 0.34 -4.04 8.44
CA TYR A 83 -0.21 -5.38 8.68
C TYR A 83 -0.98 -5.48 9.99
N CYS A 84 -1.09 -4.38 10.75
CA CYS A 84 -1.89 -4.32 11.97
C CYS A 84 -3.29 -4.94 11.80
N PRO A 85 -4.09 -4.58 10.77
CA PRO A 85 -5.46 -5.11 10.63
C PRO A 85 -5.51 -6.64 10.44
N LEU A 86 -4.45 -7.24 9.90
CA LEU A 86 -4.34 -8.68 9.70
C LEU A 86 -3.94 -9.40 11.01
N LEU A 87 -3.28 -8.70 11.93
CA LEU A 87 -2.66 -9.27 13.14
C LEU A 87 -3.57 -9.23 14.38
N ARG A 88 -4.86 -9.56 14.21
CA ARG A 88 -5.85 -9.74 15.31
C ARG A 88 -5.94 -8.56 16.29
N CYS A 89 -6.16 -7.34 15.80
CA CYS A 89 -6.41 -6.17 16.65
C CYS A 89 -7.58 -6.29 17.63
N SER A 90 -8.52 -7.20 17.38
CA SER A 90 -9.82 -7.30 18.05
C SER A 90 -10.00 -8.55 18.91
N VAL A 91 -9.09 -9.53 18.86
CA VAL A 91 -9.31 -10.84 19.52
C VAL A 91 -8.83 -10.84 20.99
N LEU A 92 -8.22 -9.74 21.44
CA LEU A 92 -7.51 -9.65 22.72
C LEU A 92 -7.83 -8.36 23.49
N LYS A 93 -9.00 -7.77 23.28
CA LYS A 93 -9.56 -6.80 24.24
C LYS A 93 -10.44 -7.60 25.20
N PRO A 94 -10.00 -7.89 26.44
CA PRO A 94 -10.95 -8.35 27.44
C PRO A 94 -11.91 -7.20 27.70
N ASP A 95 -13.16 -7.34 27.27
CA ASP A 95 -14.24 -6.55 27.85
C ASP A 95 -14.29 -6.89 29.34
N PHE A 96 -14.03 -5.91 30.19
CA PHE A 96 -14.02 -5.99 31.65
C PHE A 96 -15.43 -6.19 32.24
N ALA A 97 -16.22 -7.13 31.71
CA ALA A 97 -17.59 -7.36 32.16
C ALA A 97 -17.77 -8.61 33.04
N TYR A 98 -16.83 -9.56 33.11
CA TYR A 98 -17.00 -10.73 33.97
C TYR A 98 -15.67 -11.28 34.50
N GLY A 99 -15.68 -11.64 35.79
CA GLY A 99 -14.48 -11.97 36.56
C GLY A 99 -13.68 -13.17 36.07
N ASN A 100 -12.42 -13.16 36.53
CA ASN A 100 -11.50 -14.29 36.63
C ASN A 100 -11.32 -15.13 35.37
N GLN A 101 -10.75 -14.52 34.31
CA GLN A 101 -9.97 -15.26 33.33
C GLN A 101 -8.54 -14.75 33.35
N MET A 102 -7.65 -15.53 33.96
CA MET A 102 -6.23 -15.42 33.65
C MET A 102 -6.01 -15.89 32.22
N PHE A 103 -5.15 -15.20 31.48
CA PHE A 103 -4.46 -15.71 30.30
C PHE A 103 -5.27 -15.75 28.98
N TRP A 104 -5.74 -14.60 28.50
CA TRP A 104 -5.75 -14.34 27.05
C TRP A 104 -5.15 -12.96 26.79
N ASP A 105 -4.14 -13.01 25.93
CA ASP A 105 -2.99 -12.12 25.72
C ASP A 105 -3.28 -10.63 25.49
N GLU A 106 -2.25 -9.80 25.67
CA GLU A 106 -2.21 -8.42 25.18
C GLU A 106 -2.37 -8.40 23.65
N ALA A 107 -3.23 -7.52 23.12
CA ALA A 107 -3.40 -7.41 21.67
C ALA A 107 -2.06 -7.13 20.98
N LEU A 108 -1.67 -7.99 20.02
CA LEU A 108 -0.45 -7.81 19.23
C LEU A 108 -0.40 -6.45 18.51
N CYS A 109 -1.57 -5.90 18.21
CA CYS A 109 -1.74 -4.58 17.63
C CYS A 109 -3.01 -3.87 18.12
N GLU A 110 -2.92 -2.56 18.37
CA GLU A 110 -4.06 -1.66 18.54
C GLU A 110 -4.09 -0.66 17.36
N THR A 111 -5.20 -0.60 16.62
CA THR A 111 -5.29 0.20 15.38
C THR A 111 -5.04 1.69 15.60
N GLY A 112 -5.51 2.25 16.72
CA GLY A 112 -5.29 3.67 17.07
C GLY A 112 -3.80 4.00 17.19
N SER A 113 -3.09 3.21 18.00
CA SER A 113 -1.66 3.39 18.29
C SER A 113 -0.74 3.17 17.08
N PHE A 114 -1.13 2.35 16.10
CA PHE A 114 -0.33 2.08 14.91
C PHE A 114 -0.70 2.92 13.67
N SER A 115 -1.83 3.63 13.69
CA SER A 115 -2.28 4.44 12.56
C SER A 115 -1.27 5.53 12.15
N ASP A 116 -0.69 6.23 13.13
CA ASP A 116 0.28 7.29 12.87
C ASP A 116 1.64 6.78 12.42
N ILE A 117 2.03 5.58 12.88
CA ILE A 117 3.23 4.89 12.41
C ILE A 117 3.04 4.42 10.96
N SER A 118 1.86 3.89 10.61
CA SER A 118 1.54 3.48 9.24
C SER A 118 1.62 4.64 8.26
N LYS A 119 1.11 5.82 8.62
CA LYS A 119 1.19 7.03 7.76
C LYS A 119 2.64 7.43 7.45
N GLN A 120 3.56 7.26 8.39
CA GLN A 120 4.97 7.55 8.16
C GLN A 120 5.59 6.62 7.11
N CYS A 121 5.04 5.43 6.92
CA CYS A 121 5.45 4.45 5.92
C CYS A 121 4.96 4.77 4.51
N GLU A 122 3.74 5.33 4.38
CA GLU A 122 3.07 5.59 3.09
C GLU A 122 3.80 6.63 2.23
N VAL A 123 4.71 7.40 2.83
CA VAL A 123 5.49 8.45 2.16
C VAL A 123 6.51 7.89 1.15
N LYS A 124 6.68 6.58 1.03
CA LYS A 124 7.64 5.95 0.10
C LYS A 124 7.09 5.56 -1.28
N THR A 125 5.92 6.03 -1.71
CA THR A 125 5.61 6.01 -3.15
C THR A 125 6.40 7.13 -3.83
N SER A 126 7.44 6.77 -4.58
CA SER A 126 8.27 7.76 -5.28
C SER A 126 7.37 8.65 -6.14
N THR A 127 7.64 9.95 -6.16
CA THR A 127 6.87 10.91 -6.97
C THR A 127 6.80 10.46 -8.43
N LEU A 128 7.89 9.85 -8.91
CA LEU A 128 8.02 9.21 -10.21
C LEU A 128 7.02 8.08 -10.43
N GLN A 129 6.80 7.22 -9.43
CA GLN A 129 5.82 6.13 -9.52
C GLN A 129 4.38 6.64 -9.54
N LYS A 130 4.09 7.75 -8.83
CA LYS A 130 2.79 8.42 -8.92
C LYS A 130 2.54 9.03 -10.30
N PHE A 131 3.57 9.64 -10.89
CA PHE A 131 3.48 10.14 -12.27
C PHE A 131 3.32 9.02 -13.29
N LEU A 132 4.06 7.91 -13.13
CA LEU A 132 3.96 6.76 -14.03
C LEU A 132 2.58 6.12 -14.01
N THR A 133 2.00 5.92 -12.82
CA THR A 133 0.65 5.33 -12.70
C THR A 133 -0.42 6.27 -13.25
N ALA A 134 -0.31 7.58 -13.00
CA ALA A 134 -1.21 8.57 -13.58
C ALA A 134 -1.13 8.56 -15.11
N PHE A 135 0.07 8.51 -15.69
CA PHE A 135 0.26 8.46 -17.14
C PHE A 135 -0.30 7.18 -17.78
N ILE A 136 -0.10 6.01 -17.15
CA ILE A 136 -0.64 4.74 -17.63
C ILE A 136 -2.18 4.78 -17.65
N LEU A 137 -2.80 5.31 -16.59
CA LEU A 137 -4.26 5.40 -16.51
C LEU A 137 -4.86 6.36 -17.54
N THR A 138 -4.24 7.51 -17.79
CA THR A 138 -4.74 8.48 -18.77
C THR A 138 -4.62 7.96 -20.19
N VAL A 139 -3.49 7.34 -20.54
CA VAL A 139 -3.29 6.69 -21.84
C VAL A 139 -4.25 5.50 -22.01
N GLY A 140 -4.45 4.70 -20.96
CA GLY A 140 -5.41 3.59 -20.95
C GLY A 140 -6.85 4.04 -21.17
N LEU A 141 -7.29 5.12 -20.52
CA LEU A 141 -8.63 5.68 -20.75
C LEU A 141 -8.77 6.26 -22.17
N PHE A 142 -7.77 7.00 -22.65
CA PHE A 142 -7.81 7.57 -24.00
C PHE A 142 -7.87 6.49 -25.09
N THR A 143 -7.08 5.43 -24.94
CA THR A 143 -7.11 4.27 -25.87
C THR A 143 -8.45 3.54 -25.79
N TYR A 144 -9.02 3.33 -24.60
CA TYR A 144 -10.35 2.74 -24.44
C TYR A 144 -11.45 3.55 -25.14
N TYR A 145 -11.52 4.86 -24.91
CA TYR A 145 -12.53 5.72 -25.52
C TYR A 145 -12.38 5.87 -27.02
N SER A 146 -11.15 5.93 -27.54
CA SER A 146 -10.91 5.98 -28.99
C SER A 146 -11.33 4.68 -29.69
N VAL A 147 -11.10 3.52 -29.09
CA VAL A 147 -11.60 2.23 -29.62
C VAL A 147 -13.13 2.16 -29.61
N ILE A 148 -13.76 2.62 -28.51
CA ILE A 148 -15.23 2.70 -28.44
C ILE A 148 -15.79 3.64 -29.50
N PHE A 149 -15.19 4.83 -29.66
CA PHE A 149 -15.59 5.80 -30.65
C PHE A 149 -15.48 5.22 -32.06
N MET A 150 -14.36 4.58 -32.39
CA MET A 150 -14.19 3.90 -33.68
C MET A 150 -15.26 2.83 -33.92
N ARG A 151 -15.60 2.01 -32.92
CA ARG A 151 -16.69 1.01 -33.04
C ARG A 151 -18.07 1.65 -33.20
N LEU A 152 -18.36 2.77 -32.55
CA LEU A 152 -19.59 3.52 -32.78
C LEU A 152 -19.62 4.10 -34.20
N SER A 153 -18.54 4.72 -34.67
CA SER A 153 -18.46 5.32 -36.02
C SER A 153 -18.61 4.28 -37.13
N LEU A 154 -18.01 3.09 -36.98
CA LEU A 154 -18.19 1.95 -37.88
C LEU A 154 -19.65 1.43 -37.89
N SER A 155 -20.36 1.55 -36.76
CA SER A 155 -21.78 1.18 -36.66
C SER A 155 -22.69 2.19 -37.38
N PHE A 156 -22.34 3.49 -37.35
CA PHE A 156 -23.04 4.52 -38.13
C PHE A 156 -22.81 4.40 -39.64
N CYS A 157 -21.64 3.94 -40.10
CA CYS A 157 -21.37 3.71 -41.53
C CYS A 157 -22.15 2.53 -42.12
N ARG A 158 -22.51 1.50 -41.33
CA ARG A 158 -23.33 0.37 -41.84
C ARG A 158 -24.81 0.72 -42.06
N LEU A 159 -25.31 1.79 -41.45
CA LEU A 159 -26.71 2.21 -41.61
C LEU A 159 -26.95 3.18 -42.79
N ARG A 160 -25.90 3.63 -43.51
CA ARG A 160 -26.02 4.61 -44.60
C ARG A 160 -25.87 4.02 -46.02
N VAL A 161 -25.81 2.70 -46.17
CA VAL A 161 -25.78 2.03 -47.48
C VAL A 161 -27.02 1.16 -47.66
N SER A 162 -28.22 1.76 -47.55
CA SER A 162 -29.48 1.09 -47.94
C SER A 162 -30.47 2.00 -48.68
N SER A 163 -30.15 3.27 -48.95
CA SER A 163 -31.12 4.22 -49.54
C SER A 163 -30.53 5.05 -50.68
N LEU A 164 -30.14 4.40 -51.77
CA LEU A 164 -29.97 5.06 -53.08
C LEU A 164 -30.12 4.03 -54.21
N SER A 165 -31.32 3.47 -54.34
CA SER A 165 -31.77 2.86 -55.59
C SER A 165 -32.65 3.88 -56.33
N ILE A 166 -32.06 4.57 -57.31
CA ILE A 166 -32.75 5.41 -58.28
C ILE A 166 -33.43 4.46 -59.30
N PRO A 167 -34.76 4.50 -59.50
CA PRO A 167 -35.38 3.75 -60.58
C PRO A 167 -35.24 4.52 -61.90
N HIS A 168 -34.35 4.05 -62.77
CA HIS A 168 -34.30 4.46 -64.16
C HIS A 168 -35.44 3.76 -64.94
N ARG A 169 -36.60 4.42 -65.09
CA ARG A 169 -37.66 3.94 -65.99
C ARG A 169 -37.28 4.28 -67.44
N ARG A 170 -36.82 3.28 -68.21
CA ARG A 170 -36.66 3.36 -69.67
C ARG A 170 -38.03 3.46 -70.34
N ARG A 171 -38.20 4.46 -71.21
CA ARG A 171 -39.21 4.51 -72.27
C ARG A 171 -38.91 3.41 -73.29
N THR A 172 -39.89 2.56 -73.58
CA THR A 172 -39.95 1.76 -74.81
C THR A 172 -40.78 2.53 -75.84
N ILE A 173 -40.21 2.77 -77.02
CA ILE A 173 -40.90 3.28 -78.21
C ILE A 173 -40.81 2.20 -79.30
N ALA A 174 -41.92 2.07 -80.05
CA ALA A 174 -42.10 1.53 -81.41
C ALA A 174 -43.01 0.28 -81.42
N ARG A 175 -43.87 0.02 -82.42
CA ARG A 175 -44.54 0.71 -83.54
C ARG A 175 -45.38 -0.39 -84.23
N SER A 176 -46.57 -0.03 -84.74
CA SER A 176 -47.50 -0.70 -85.70
C SER A 176 -47.35 -2.19 -86.04
N ASP A 177 -48.46 -2.93 -86.00
CA ASP A 177 -49.27 -3.27 -87.19
C ASP A 177 -50.75 -3.42 -86.81
#